data_AF-A0A2P5P5C2-F1
#
_entry.id   AF-A0A2P5P5C2-F1
#
_cell.length_a   1.000
_cell.length_b   1.000
_cell.length_c   1.000
_cell.angle_alpha   90.00
_cell.angle_beta   90.00
_cell.angle_gamma   90.00
#
_symmetry.space_group_name_H-M   'P 1'
#
loop_
_entity.id
_entity.type
_entity.pdbx_description
1 polymer ?
#
loop_
_entity_poly.entity_id
_entity_poly.type
_entity_poly.pdbx_seq_one_letter_code
_entity_poly.pdbx_strand_id
1 'polypeptide(L)'
;MRISPRLMVIAALFVTCLIAANIIAVKLISVGSNIVLPAAIIIFPLSYIIGDILTEVYGFAWARRVIWLGFLCNFIFVFFAWIGGLLPGASFWQGQSAYETILGYTPRLLLASFSGYLLGSFANAAVLSRMKIWTKGRYLWTRTMGSTIVGEGLDSAAFITVAFIGTPAFALMLIVYHWAAKTLIEAVATPVTYAVVNYLKRVEKTDSFDRGVNFNPFKLADAKP
;
A
#
# COMPACT_ATOMS: atom_id res chain seq x y z
N MET A 1 18.13 -19.96 2.98
CA MET A 1 18.31 -18.49 3.08
C MET A 1 18.04 -18.08 4.53
N ARG A 2 19.00 -17.41 5.20
CA ARG A 2 18.72 -16.75 6.49
C ARG A 2 17.87 -15.52 6.20
N ILE A 3 16.70 -15.42 6.82
CA ILE A 3 15.87 -14.21 6.75
C ILE A 3 16.72 -13.05 7.29
N SER A 4 16.98 -12.04 6.46
CA SER A 4 17.72 -10.86 6.93
C SER A 4 16.90 -10.15 8.01
N PRO A 5 17.48 -9.76 9.15
CA PRO A 5 16.81 -8.92 10.14
C PRO A 5 16.19 -7.65 9.54
N ARG A 6 16.80 -7.11 8.48
CA ARG A 6 16.33 -5.89 7.81
C ARG A 6 15.07 -6.12 6.99
N LEU A 7 14.94 -7.30 6.38
CA LEU A 7 13.70 -7.70 5.70
C LEU A 7 12.53 -7.75 6.68
N MET A 8 12.75 -8.27 7.89
CA MET A 8 11.73 -8.30 8.93
C MET A 8 11.30 -6.90 9.33
N VAL A 9 12.26 -5.98 9.52
CA VAL A 9 11.96 -4.58 9.84
C VAL A 9 11.17 -3.90 8.73
N ILE A 10 11.57 -4.07 7.47
CA ILE A 10 10.89 -3.49 6.30
C ILE A 10 9.47 -4.05 6.16
N ALA A 11 9.32 -5.37 6.31
CA ALA A 11 8.02 -6.02 6.27
C ALA A 11 7.11 -5.55 7.42
N ALA A 12 7.65 -5.46 8.64
CA ALA A 12 6.89 -4.95 9.80
C ALA A 12 6.45 -3.50 9.58
N LEU A 13 7.36 -2.63 9.16
CA LEU A 13 7.04 -1.22 8.85
C LEU A 13 5.98 -1.10 7.76
N PHE A 14 6.09 -1.92 6.71
CA PHE A 14 5.09 -1.96 5.64
C PHE A 14 3.70 -2.35 6.17
N VAL A 15 3.60 -3.44 6.94
CA VAL A 15 2.34 -3.89 7.52
C VAL A 15 1.77 -2.86 8.50
N THR A 16 2.61 -2.23 9.32
CA THR A 16 2.20 -1.15 10.22
C THR A 16 1.66 0.05 9.45
N CYS A 17 2.35 0.49 8.39
CA CYS A 17 1.87 1.59 7.54
C CYS A 17 0.53 1.26 6.90
N LEU A 18 0.35 0.03 6.42
CA LEU A 18 -0.91 -0.43 5.82
C LEU A 18 -2.08 -0.39 6.81
N ILE A 19 -1.89 -0.92 8.02
CA ILE A 19 -2.95 -0.91 9.05
C ILE A 19 -3.24 0.54 9.50
N ALA A 20 -2.21 1.35 9.71
CA ALA A 20 -2.37 2.75 10.10
C ALA A 20 -3.09 3.56 9.00
N ALA A 21 -2.77 3.33 7.71
CA ALA A 21 -3.46 3.94 6.59
C ALA A 21 -4.96 3.63 6.59
N ASN A 22 -5.32 2.37 6.86
CA ASN A 22 -6.72 1.97 6.93
C ASN A 22 -7.48 2.73 8.02
N ILE A 23 -6.93 2.79 9.24
CA ILE A 23 -7.55 3.49 10.39
C ILE A 23 -7.66 5.00 10.13
N ILE A 24 -6.62 5.62 9.59
CA ILE A 24 -6.56 7.07 9.39
C ILE A 24 -7.41 7.51 8.19
N ALA A 25 -7.66 6.63 7.21
CA ALA A 25 -8.41 6.95 5.99
C ALA A 25 -9.84 7.42 6.26
N VAL A 26 -10.43 7.04 7.39
CA VAL A 26 -11.78 7.46 7.78
C VAL A 26 -11.85 8.96 8.08
N LYS A 27 -10.75 9.56 8.54
CA LYS A 27 -10.69 11.00 8.79
C LYS A 27 -10.50 11.73 7.45
N LEU A 28 -11.51 12.50 7.05
CA LEU A 28 -11.40 13.40 5.91
C LEU A 28 -10.78 14.74 6.36
N ILE A 29 -9.77 15.20 5.63
CA ILE A 29 -9.14 16.50 5.78
C ILE A 29 -9.54 17.40 4.61
N SER A 30 -9.68 18.69 4.91
CA SER A 30 -9.90 19.72 3.90
C SER A 30 -8.55 20.38 3.58
N VAL A 31 -8.19 20.39 2.30
CA VAL A 31 -6.98 21.05 1.79
C VAL A 31 -7.43 22.22 0.92
N GLY A 32 -7.35 23.44 1.44
CA GLY A 32 -7.93 24.62 0.77
C GLY A 32 -9.46 24.64 0.84
N SER A 33 -10.13 25.32 -0.11
CA SER A 33 -11.58 25.57 -0.02
C SER A 33 -12.46 24.46 -0.59
N ASN A 34 -11.94 23.61 -1.50
CA ASN A 34 -12.79 22.69 -2.29
C ASN A 34 -12.26 21.25 -2.40
N ILE A 35 -11.10 20.93 -1.78
CA ILE A 35 -10.51 19.59 -1.89
C ILE A 35 -10.66 18.86 -0.56
N VAL A 36 -11.33 17.71 -0.61
CA VAL A 36 -11.49 16.79 0.53
C VAL A 36 -10.70 15.53 0.23
N LEU A 37 -9.77 15.19 1.12
CA LEU A 37 -8.90 14.01 0.99
C LEU A 37 -8.94 13.20 2.29
N PRO A 38 -8.80 11.88 2.23
CA PRO A 38 -8.50 11.06 3.39
C PRO A 38 -7.18 11.49 4.02
N ALA A 39 -7.13 11.57 5.35
CA ALA A 39 -5.93 11.86 6.12
C ALA A 39 -4.82 10.83 5.87
N ALA A 40 -5.17 9.63 5.38
CA ALA A 40 -4.22 8.60 4.99
C ALA A 40 -3.23 9.05 3.89
N ILE A 41 -3.47 10.16 3.21
CA ILE A 41 -2.52 10.76 2.27
C ILE A 41 -1.13 11.00 2.86
N ILE A 42 -1.02 11.17 4.18
CA ILE A 42 0.28 11.37 4.86
C ILE A 42 1.11 10.08 4.96
N ILE A 43 0.45 8.91 4.97
CA ILE A 43 1.09 7.62 5.23
C ILE A 43 1.21 6.76 3.97
N PHE A 44 0.38 7.02 2.95
CA PHE A 44 0.46 6.33 1.66
C PHE A 44 1.86 6.44 1.01
N PRO A 45 2.48 7.64 0.89
CA PRO A 45 3.82 7.75 0.32
C PRO A 45 4.83 6.90 1.07
N LEU A 46 4.79 6.92 2.40
CA LEU A 46 5.67 6.08 3.22
C LEU A 46 5.47 4.59 2.92
N SER A 47 4.22 4.13 2.81
CA SER A 47 3.90 2.74 2.48
C SER A 47 4.41 2.33 1.09
N TYR A 48 4.27 3.21 0.08
CA TYR A 48 4.74 2.95 -1.28
C TYR A 48 6.26 2.93 -1.35
N ILE A 49 6.94 3.89 -0.73
CA ILE A 49 8.42 3.91 -0.63
C ILE A 49 8.95 2.62 0.01
N ILE A 50 8.33 2.16 1.09
CA ILE A 50 8.73 0.91 1.75
C ILE A 50 8.49 -0.29 0.83
N GLY A 51 7.36 -0.31 0.10
CA GLY A 51 7.05 -1.33 -0.90
C GLY A 51 8.03 -1.35 -2.08
N ASP A 52 8.46 -0.18 -2.53
CA ASP A 52 9.46 0.00 -3.58
C ASP A 52 10.84 -0.48 -3.11
N ILE A 53 11.26 -0.09 -1.91
CA ILE A 53 12.49 -0.59 -1.28
C ILE A 53 12.47 -2.11 -1.18
N LEU A 54 11.35 -2.67 -0.71
CA LEU A 54 11.18 -4.12 -0.56
C LEU A 54 11.33 -4.83 -1.92
N THR A 55 10.66 -4.33 -2.95
CA THR A 55 10.69 -4.92 -4.29
C THR A 55 12.05 -4.73 -4.96
N GLU A 56 12.67 -3.57 -4.81
CA GLU A 56 13.94 -3.22 -5.45
C GLU A 56 15.13 -3.96 -4.81
N VAL A 57 15.12 -4.19 -3.49
CA VAL A 57 16.23 -4.84 -2.76
C VAL A 57 16.04 -6.37 -2.74
N TYR A 58 14.84 -6.86 -2.45
CA TYR A 58 14.58 -8.29 -2.23
C TYR A 58 13.87 -8.98 -3.39
N GLY A 59 13.31 -8.24 -4.34
CA GLY A 59 12.64 -8.76 -5.53
C GLY A 59 11.14 -9.00 -5.35
N PHE A 60 10.46 -9.24 -6.48
CA PHE A 60 9.00 -9.40 -6.54
C PHE A 60 8.49 -10.59 -5.73
N ALA A 61 9.26 -11.69 -5.65
CA ALA A 61 8.84 -12.88 -4.92
C ALA A 61 8.66 -12.62 -3.42
N TRP A 62 9.56 -11.85 -2.81
CA TRP A 62 9.45 -11.43 -1.42
C TRP A 62 8.39 -10.34 -1.25
N ALA A 63 8.34 -9.36 -2.15
CA ALA A 63 7.29 -8.33 -2.15
C ALA A 63 5.88 -8.95 -2.14
N ARG A 64 5.61 -9.93 -3.01
CA ARG A 64 4.33 -10.66 -3.05
C ARG A 64 3.97 -11.33 -1.73
N ARG A 65 4.94 -11.95 -1.04
CA ARG A 65 4.70 -12.60 0.26
C ARG A 65 4.35 -11.57 1.33
N VAL A 66 5.05 -10.45 1.37
CA VAL A 66 4.78 -9.37 2.32
C VAL A 66 3.45 -8.69 2.02
N ILE A 67 3.08 -8.51 0.75
CA ILE A 67 1.77 -7.96 0.35
C ILE A 67 0.64 -8.86 0.89
N TRP A 68 0.75 -10.18 0.69
CA TRP A 68 -0.21 -11.15 1.23
C TRP A 68 -0.22 -11.20 2.77
N LEU A 69 0.95 -11.11 3.41
CA LEU A 69 1.04 -11.03 4.86
C LEU A 69 0.35 -9.76 5.39
N GLY A 70 0.60 -8.60 4.78
CA GLY A 70 -0.05 -7.35 5.14
C GLY A 70 -1.56 -7.41 4.94
N PHE A 71 -2.02 -8.02 3.85
CA PHE A 71 -3.44 -8.28 3.62
C PHE A 71 -4.04 -9.14 4.75
N LEU A 72 -3.40 -10.25 5.11
CA LEU A 72 -3.86 -11.12 6.19
C LEU A 72 -3.90 -10.39 7.55
N CYS A 73 -2.84 -9.65 7.89
CA CYS A 73 -2.78 -8.88 9.14
C CYS A 73 -3.87 -7.79 9.18
N ASN A 74 -4.11 -7.12 8.06
CA ASN A 74 -5.16 -6.10 7.98
C ASN A 74 -6.56 -6.73 8.09
N PHE A 75 -6.79 -7.87 7.43
CA PHE A 75 -8.02 -8.65 7.58
C PHE A 75 -8.28 -9.04 9.03
N ILE A 76 -7.26 -9.57 9.73
CA ILE A 76 -7.35 -9.92 11.15
C ILE A 76 -7.74 -8.69 11.98
N PHE A 77 -7.08 -7.56 11.78
CA PHE A 77 -7.39 -6.31 12.48
C PHE A 77 -8.87 -5.93 12.30
N VAL A 78 -9.36 -5.88 11.06
CA VAL A 78 -10.74 -5.45 10.83
C VAL A 78 -11.76 -6.48 11.32
N PHE A 79 -11.48 -7.78 11.18
CA PHE A 79 -12.34 -8.83 11.71
C PHE A 79 -12.56 -8.69 13.22
N PHE A 80 -11.48 -8.47 13.99
CA PHE A 80 -11.58 -8.27 15.42
C PHE A 80 -12.16 -6.90 15.79
N ALA A 81 -11.88 -5.85 15.02
CA ALA A 81 -12.53 -4.54 15.22
C ALA A 81 -14.05 -4.63 15.02
N TRP A 82 -14.51 -5.40 14.03
CA TRP A 82 -15.92 -5.66 13.78
C TRP A 82 -16.57 -6.44 14.92
N ILE A 83 -15.94 -7.54 15.39
CA ILE A 83 -16.42 -8.28 16.57
C ILE A 83 -16.50 -7.36 17.79
N GLY A 84 -15.48 -6.52 18.02
CA GLY A 84 -15.44 -5.57 19.12
C GLY A 84 -16.62 -4.59 19.11
N GLY A 85 -17.10 -4.18 17.93
CA GLY A 85 -18.27 -3.31 17.79
C GLY A 85 -19.60 -4.01 18.04
N LEU A 86 -19.69 -5.33 17.85
CA LEU A 86 -20.90 -6.13 18.12
C LEU A 86 -21.09 -6.43 19.60
N LEU A 87 -20.00 -6.40 20.38
CA LEU A 87 -20.06 -6.67 21.82
C LEU A 87 -20.75 -5.50 22.55
N PRO A 88 -21.62 -5.79 23.54
CA PRO A 88 -22.27 -4.73 24.29
C PRO A 88 -21.24 -3.95 25.10
N GLY A 89 -21.24 -2.64 24.92
CA GLY A 89 -20.45 -1.73 25.74
C GLY A 89 -20.83 -1.83 27.22
N ALA A 90 -19.85 -1.69 28.11
CA ALA A 90 -20.11 -1.62 29.54
C ALA A 90 -20.98 -0.39 29.87
N SER A 91 -21.79 -0.45 30.92
CA SER A 91 -22.75 0.60 31.29
C SER A 91 -22.13 1.99 31.52
N PHE A 92 -20.85 2.05 31.87
CA PHE A 92 -20.08 3.28 32.06
C PHE A 92 -19.34 3.75 30.79
N TRP A 93 -19.29 2.93 29.75
CA TRP A 93 -18.55 3.23 28.53
C TRP A 93 -19.47 3.84 27.47
N GLN A 94 -19.28 5.13 27.20
CA GLN A 94 -20.12 5.93 26.29
C GLN A 94 -19.53 6.03 24.86
N GLY A 95 -18.50 5.23 24.55
CA GLY A 95 -17.71 5.34 23.33
C GLY A 95 -18.28 4.64 22.10
N GLN A 96 -19.44 3.98 22.19
CA GLN A 96 -19.95 3.09 21.13
C GLN A 96 -20.14 3.82 19.80
N SER A 97 -20.76 5.00 19.81
CA SER A 97 -21.00 5.77 18.58
C SER A 97 -19.70 6.22 17.91
N ALA A 98 -18.70 6.63 18.70
CA ALA A 98 -17.38 7.00 18.16
C ALA A 98 -16.64 5.77 17.61
N TYR A 99 -16.77 4.63 18.29
CA TYR A 99 -16.20 3.36 17.83
C TYR A 99 -16.81 2.94 16.48
N GLU A 100 -18.13 2.98 16.34
CA GLU A 100 -18.81 2.68 15.08
C GLU A 100 -18.50 3.71 13.97
N THR A 101 -18.29 4.98 14.32
CA THR A 101 -17.91 6.00 13.33
C THR A 101 -16.50 5.78 12.78
N ILE A 102 -15.56 5.38 13.62
CA ILE A 102 -14.14 5.23 13.24
C ILE A 102 -13.83 3.81 12.75
N LEU A 103 -14.34 2.79 13.42
CA LEU A 103 -14.03 1.38 13.22
C LEU A 103 -15.23 0.56 12.72
N GLY A 104 -16.44 1.12 12.72
CA GLY A 104 -17.61 0.55 12.05
C GLY A 104 -17.48 0.69 10.54
N TYR A 105 -16.46 0.04 9.98
CA TYR A 105 -16.29 -0.05 8.53
C TYR A 105 -17.52 -0.70 7.93
N THR A 106 -18.20 0.01 7.03
CA THR A 106 -19.17 -0.63 6.17
C THR A 106 -18.42 -1.73 5.39
N PRO A 107 -18.92 -2.98 5.31
CA PRO A 107 -18.28 -4.05 4.55
C PRO A 107 -17.85 -3.64 3.13
N ARG A 108 -18.56 -2.68 2.55
CA ARG A 108 -18.24 -2.02 1.29
C ARG A 108 -16.91 -1.25 1.28
N LEU A 109 -16.63 -0.42 2.29
CA LEU A 109 -15.39 0.37 2.34
C LEU A 109 -14.16 -0.53 2.59
N LEU A 110 -14.38 -1.60 3.34
CA LEU A 110 -13.39 -2.66 3.52
C LEU A 110 -13.04 -3.35 2.19
N LEU A 111 -14.06 -3.84 1.48
CA LEU A 111 -13.88 -4.52 0.20
C LEU A 111 -13.22 -3.59 -0.83
N ALA A 112 -13.57 -2.30 -0.82
CA ALA A 112 -12.90 -1.28 -1.63
C ALA A 112 -11.41 -1.15 -1.30
N SER A 113 -11.08 -0.99 -0.01
CA SER A 113 -9.70 -0.88 0.48
C SER A 113 -8.87 -2.11 0.13
N PHE A 114 -9.44 -3.30 0.31
CA PHE A 114 -8.77 -4.57 0.02
C PHE A 114 -8.51 -4.76 -1.47
N SER A 115 -9.50 -4.46 -2.30
CA SER A 115 -9.40 -4.60 -3.74
C SER A 115 -8.40 -3.60 -4.33
N GLY A 116 -8.48 -2.33 -3.91
CA GLY A 116 -7.52 -1.28 -4.27
C GLY A 116 -6.09 -1.66 -3.88
N TYR A 117 -5.88 -1.98 -2.61
CA TYR A 117 -4.56 -2.33 -2.09
C TYR A 117 -3.94 -3.52 -2.81
N LEU A 118 -4.68 -4.62 -3.02
CA LEU A 118 -4.13 -5.80 -3.69
C LEU A 118 -3.77 -5.47 -5.14
N LEU A 119 -4.69 -4.87 -5.90
CA LEU A 119 -4.44 -4.54 -7.30
C LEU A 119 -3.30 -3.54 -7.45
N GLY A 120 -3.30 -2.47 -6.65
CA GLY A 120 -2.29 -1.42 -6.67
C GLY A 120 -0.92 -1.89 -6.24
N SER A 121 -0.83 -2.63 -5.11
CA SER A 121 0.45 -3.12 -4.59
C SER A 121 1.09 -4.16 -5.51
N PHE A 122 0.27 -5.08 -6.08
CA PHE A 122 0.79 -6.05 -7.04
C PHE A 122 1.21 -5.38 -8.35
N ALA A 123 0.43 -4.44 -8.86
CA ALA A 123 0.80 -3.69 -10.05
C ALA A 123 2.08 -2.88 -9.84
N ASN A 124 2.19 -2.17 -8.71
CA ASN A 124 3.39 -1.42 -8.34
C ASN A 124 4.62 -2.34 -8.35
N ALA A 125 4.59 -3.43 -7.57
CA ALA A 125 5.71 -4.35 -7.47
C ALA A 125 6.06 -5.01 -8.82
N ALA A 126 5.05 -5.38 -9.63
CA ALA A 126 5.26 -6.02 -10.93
C ALA A 126 5.88 -5.05 -11.95
N VAL A 127 5.38 -3.81 -12.01
CA VAL A 127 5.91 -2.77 -12.90
C VAL A 127 7.35 -2.43 -12.52
N LEU A 128 7.62 -2.19 -11.22
CA LEU A 128 8.95 -1.87 -10.72
C LEU A 128 9.96 -2.96 -11.09
N SER A 129 9.62 -4.22 -10.81
CA SER A 129 10.47 -5.38 -11.10
C SER A 129 10.71 -5.56 -12.62
N ARG A 130 9.69 -5.41 -13.47
CA ARG A 130 9.85 -5.46 -14.93
C ARG A 130 10.72 -4.34 -15.47
N MET A 131 10.49 -3.10 -15.01
CA MET A 131 11.28 -1.96 -15.47
C MET A 131 12.74 -2.08 -15.01
N LYS A 132 13.03 -2.71 -13.86
CA LYS A 132 14.41 -3.01 -13.43
C LYS A 132 15.14 -3.91 -14.42
N ILE A 133 14.46 -4.91 -14.97
CA ILE A 133 15.00 -5.80 -16.01
C ILE A 133 15.27 -5.00 -17.29
N TRP A 134 14.31 -4.20 -17.75
CA TRP A 134 14.43 -3.39 -18.98
C TRP A 134 15.54 -2.34 -18.90
N THR A 135 15.64 -1.67 -17.76
CA THR A 135 16.67 -0.63 -17.52
C THR A 135 18.03 -1.21 -17.14
N LYS A 136 18.17 -2.54 -17.07
CA LYS A 136 19.39 -3.23 -16.62
C LYS A 136 19.90 -2.68 -15.27
N GLY A 137 18.97 -2.32 -14.37
CA GLY A 137 19.27 -1.76 -13.05
C GLY A 137 19.65 -0.27 -13.04
N ARG A 138 19.65 0.42 -14.19
CA ARG A 138 19.92 1.86 -14.28
C ARG A 138 18.63 2.66 -14.03
N TYR A 139 18.75 3.95 -13.71
CA TYR A 139 17.63 4.88 -13.49
C TYR A 139 16.55 4.38 -12.51
N LEU A 140 16.81 4.49 -11.21
CA LEU A 140 15.83 4.07 -10.19
C LEU A 140 14.60 5.01 -10.15
N TRP A 141 14.76 6.29 -10.46
CA TRP A 141 13.70 7.29 -10.45
C TRP A 141 12.60 7.01 -11.47
N THR A 142 12.96 6.51 -12.66
CA THR A 142 11.95 6.17 -13.68
C THR A 142 11.09 5.01 -13.24
N ARG A 143 11.66 4.11 -12.41
CA ARG A 143 10.99 2.90 -11.93
C ARG A 143 10.08 3.22 -10.76
N THR A 144 10.55 3.95 -9.76
CA THR A 144 9.72 4.38 -8.62
C THR A 144 8.56 5.26 -9.10
N MET A 145 8.82 6.24 -9.98
CA MET A 145 7.74 7.06 -10.54
C MET A 145 6.79 6.26 -11.42
N GLY A 146 7.31 5.41 -12.30
CA GLY A 146 6.50 4.62 -13.22
C GLY A 146 5.64 3.57 -12.50
N SER A 147 6.18 2.92 -11.48
CA SER A 147 5.46 1.93 -10.69
C SER A 147 4.42 2.58 -9.80
N THR A 148 4.73 3.71 -9.16
CA THR A 148 3.79 4.47 -8.33
C THR A 148 2.64 5.00 -9.17
N ILE A 149 2.90 5.57 -10.35
CA ILE A 149 1.85 6.04 -11.27
C ILE A 149 0.85 4.92 -11.59
N VAL A 150 1.34 3.73 -11.95
CA VAL A 150 0.46 2.60 -12.31
C VAL A 150 -0.21 2.00 -11.07
N GLY A 151 0.55 1.83 -9.99
CA GLY A 151 0.10 1.21 -8.74
C GLY A 151 -0.95 2.07 -8.02
N GLU A 152 -0.69 3.35 -7.83
CA GLU A 152 -1.65 4.29 -7.22
C GLU A 152 -2.85 4.56 -8.11
N GLY A 153 -2.64 4.57 -9.44
CA GLY A 153 -3.73 4.69 -10.40
C GLY A 153 -4.72 3.53 -10.29
N LEU A 154 -4.20 2.29 -10.23
CA LEU A 154 -5.03 1.10 -10.07
C LEU A 154 -5.64 0.98 -8.67
N ASP A 155 -4.88 1.31 -7.61
CA ASP A 155 -5.39 1.37 -6.24
C ASP A 155 -6.58 2.33 -6.14
N SER A 156 -6.38 3.57 -6.59
CA SER A 156 -7.39 4.62 -6.49
C SER A 156 -8.59 4.33 -7.38
N ALA A 157 -8.38 3.79 -8.59
CA ALA A 157 -9.48 3.39 -9.47
C ALA A 157 -10.32 2.28 -8.84
N ALA A 158 -9.70 1.19 -8.40
CA ALA A 158 -10.42 0.06 -7.80
C ALA A 158 -11.10 0.46 -6.47
N PHE A 159 -10.42 1.22 -5.63
CA PHE A 159 -10.99 1.73 -4.38
C PHE A 159 -12.22 2.58 -4.66
N ILE A 160 -12.11 3.59 -5.52
CA ILE A 160 -13.19 4.53 -5.77
C ILE A 160 -14.36 3.86 -6.49
N THR A 161 -14.10 2.97 -7.45
CA THR A 161 -15.16 2.20 -8.10
C THR A 161 -15.96 1.37 -7.10
N VAL A 162 -15.31 0.65 -6.20
CA VAL A 162 -16.01 -0.21 -5.21
C VAL A 162 -16.65 0.63 -4.09
N ALA A 163 -15.97 1.68 -3.63
CA ALA A 163 -16.47 2.55 -2.57
C ALA A 163 -17.70 3.35 -3.01
N PHE A 164 -17.79 3.80 -4.26
CA PHE A 164 -18.83 4.71 -4.75
C PHE A 164 -19.76 4.11 -5.83
N ILE A 165 -19.75 2.79 -6.04
CA ILE A 165 -20.71 2.11 -6.93
C ILE A 165 -22.18 2.46 -6.59
N GLY A 166 -22.91 3.05 -7.54
CA GLY A 166 -24.33 3.43 -7.35
C GLY A 166 -24.59 4.81 -6.73
N THR A 167 -23.57 5.66 -6.56
CA THR A 167 -23.75 7.07 -6.16
C THR A 167 -23.55 8.03 -7.34
N PRO A 168 -24.40 9.06 -7.53
CA PRO A 168 -24.31 10.01 -8.66
C PRO A 168 -23.16 11.03 -8.54
N ALA A 169 -22.41 11.03 -7.44
CA ALA A 169 -21.17 11.80 -7.31
C ALA A 169 -20.09 11.13 -8.18
N PHE A 170 -20.04 11.53 -9.45
CA PHE A 170 -19.10 10.99 -10.42
C PHE A 170 -17.66 11.25 -9.96
N ALA A 171 -16.97 10.16 -9.61
CA ALA A 171 -15.76 10.14 -8.80
C ALA A 171 -14.44 10.23 -9.62
N LEU A 172 -14.54 10.42 -10.94
CA LEU A 172 -13.37 10.51 -11.83
C LEU A 172 -12.46 11.70 -11.49
N MET A 173 -13.03 12.85 -11.15
CA MET A 173 -12.23 14.02 -10.76
C MET A 173 -11.53 13.79 -9.41
N LEU A 174 -12.20 13.10 -8.47
CA LEU A 174 -11.60 12.70 -7.20
C LEU A 174 -10.46 11.69 -7.38
N ILE A 175 -10.60 10.71 -8.29
CA ILE A 175 -9.52 9.78 -8.66
C ILE A 175 -8.30 10.57 -9.14
N VAL A 176 -8.51 11.52 -10.07
CA VAL A 176 -7.41 12.31 -10.63
C VAL A 176 -6.72 13.16 -9.57
N TYR A 177 -7.47 13.83 -8.69
CA TYR A 177 -6.88 14.62 -7.60
C TYR A 177 -6.10 13.76 -6.61
N HIS A 178 -6.64 12.60 -6.21
CA HIS A 178 -5.96 11.68 -5.31
C HIS A 178 -4.69 11.11 -5.94
N TRP A 179 -4.79 10.66 -7.18
CA TRP A 179 -3.68 10.10 -7.94
C TRP A 179 -2.58 11.15 -8.14
N ALA A 180 -2.92 12.36 -8.58
CA ALA A 180 -1.96 13.43 -8.79
C ALA A 180 -1.28 13.87 -7.49
N ALA A 181 -2.04 14.01 -6.39
CA ALA A 181 -1.48 14.41 -5.11
C ALA A 181 -0.50 13.35 -4.57
N LYS A 182 -0.88 12.07 -4.61
CA LYS A 182 -0.01 10.98 -4.15
C LYS A 182 1.26 10.86 -5.02
N THR A 183 1.12 10.92 -6.35
CA THR A 183 2.26 10.89 -7.29
C THR A 183 3.21 12.07 -7.09
N LEU A 184 2.69 13.27 -6.79
CA LEU A 184 3.53 14.43 -6.50
C LEU A 184 4.34 14.24 -5.20
N ILE A 185 3.72 13.69 -4.16
CA ILE A 185 4.42 13.41 -2.90
C ILE A 185 5.51 12.36 -3.13
N GLU A 186 5.25 11.32 -3.91
CA GLU A 186 6.27 10.33 -4.28
C GLU A 186 7.44 10.96 -5.04
N ALA A 187 7.17 11.89 -5.96
CA ALA A 187 8.22 12.61 -6.67
C ALA A 187 9.14 13.38 -5.72
N VAL A 188 8.57 14.01 -4.68
CA VAL A 188 9.32 14.70 -3.62
C VAL A 188 10.08 13.71 -2.73
N ALA A 189 9.52 12.53 -2.47
CA ALA A 189 10.11 11.53 -1.59
C ALA A 189 11.16 10.62 -2.28
N THR A 190 11.17 10.58 -3.62
CA THR A 190 12.08 9.78 -4.45
C THR A 190 13.57 9.93 -4.05
N PRO A 191 14.12 11.11 -3.70
CA PRO A 191 15.50 11.24 -3.23
C PRO A 191 15.79 10.45 -1.94
N VAL A 192 14.82 10.39 -1.03
CA VAL A 192 14.91 9.59 0.21
C VAL A 192 14.89 8.11 -0.12
N THR A 193 14.02 7.69 -1.04
CA THR A 193 13.96 6.31 -1.56
C THR A 193 15.31 5.89 -2.12
N TYR A 194 15.97 6.75 -2.91
CA TYR A 194 17.31 6.52 -3.43
C TYR A 194 18.35 6.29 -2.34
N ALA A 195 18.36 7.13 -1.30
CA ALA A 195 19.31 7.02 -0.20
C ALA A 195 19.15 5.69 0.55
N VAL A 196 17.91 5.32 0.87
CA VAL A 196 17.61 4.10 1.63
C VAL A 196 17.89 2.84 0.79
N VAL A 197 17.48 2.82 -0.48
CA VAL A 197 17.76 1.68 -1.38
C VAL A 197 19.27 1.48 -1.55
N ASN A 198 20.01 2.55 -1.86
CA ASN A 198 21.46 2.44 -2.08
C ASN A 198 22.20 2.01 -0.82
N TYR A 199 21.76 2.47 0.35
CA TYR A 199 22.28 2.00 1.63
C TYR A 199 22.00 0.50 1.81
N LEU A 200 20.75 0.07 1.71
CA LEU A 200 20.37 -1.33 1.91
C LEU A 200 21.07 -2.28 0.94
N LYS A 201 21.15 -1.93 -0.36
CA LYS A 201 21.89 -2.75 -1.34
C LYS A 201 23.37 -2.90 -0.99
N ARG A 202 24.01 -1.85 -0.46
CA ARG A 202 25.41 -1.91 -0.01
C ARG A 202 25.58 -2.82 1.22
N VAL A 203 24.68 -2.72 2.20
CA VAL A 203 24.82 -3.46 3.45
C VAL A 203 24.34 -4.91 3.36
N GLU A 204 23.35 -5.21 2.53
CA GLU A 204 22.88 -6.58 2.26
C GLU A 204 23.72 -7.29 1.20
N LYS A 205 24.49 -6.54 0.37
CA LYS A 205 25.22 -7.05 -0.80
C LYS A 205 24.31 -7.82 -1.78
N THR A 206 23.03 -7.47 -1.82
CA THR A 206 22.02 -8.06 -2.71
C THR A 206 21.52 -7.03 -3.72
N ASP A 207 21.41 -7.46 -4.97
CA ASP A 207 20.70 -6.74 -6.01
C ASP A 207 19.88 -7.73 -6.84
N SER A 208 18.64 -7.99 -6.40
CA SER A 208 17.79 -8.99 -7.04
C SER A 208 17.33 -8.53 -8.42
N PHE A 209 17.69 -9.28 -9.46
CA PHE A 209 17.10 -9.14 -10.79
C PHE A 209 16.14 -10.31 -11.01
N ASP A 210 14.84 -10.02 -11.10
CA ASP A 210 13.77 -11.02 -11.23
C ASP A 210 13.69 -11.63 -12.64
N ARG A 211 14.83 -12.06 -13.21
CA ARG A 211 14.88 -12.74 -14.51
C ARG A 211 14.27 -14.14 -14.36
N GLY A 212 13.07 -14.32 -14.93
CA GLY A 212 12.35 -15.61 -14.92
C GLY A 212 11.36 -15.79 -13.77
N VAL A 213 11.07 -14.73 -13.00
CA VAL A 213 10.02 -14.78 -11.95
C VAL A 213 8.64 -14.68 -12.58
N ASN A 214 7.70 -15.50 -12.10
CA ASN A 214 6.31 -15.42 -12.53
C ASN A 214 5.60 -14.29 -11.78
N PHE A 215 5.10 -13.31 -12.52
CA PHE A 215 4.36 -12.16 -11.96
C PHE A 215 2.93 -12.51 -11.51
N ASN A 216 2.54 -13.78 -11.51
CA ASN A 216 1.25 -14.21 -10.98
C ASN A 216 1.18 -13.94 -9.46
N PRO A 217 0.22 -13.12 -8.98
CA PRO A 217 0.11 -12.75 -7.56
C PRO A 217 -0.17 -13.94 -6.63
N PHE A 218 -0.66 -15.08 -7.13
CA PHE A 218 -1.03 -16.24 -6.32
C PHE A 218 0.05 -17.32 -6.22
N LYS A 219 1.14 -17.24 -7.01
CA LYS A 219 2.20 -18.26 -7.00
C LYS A 219 3.21 -18.03 -5.87
N LEU A 220 2.91 -18.46 -4.65
CA LEU A 220 3.82 -18.23 -3.50
C LEU A 220 5.16 -19.01 -3.57
N ALA A 221 5.28 -19.97 -4.49
CA ALA A 221 6.35 -20.97 -4.56
C ALA A 221 7.40 -20.78 -5.68
N ASP A 222 7.50 -19.62 -6.36
CA ASP A 222 8.48 -19.44 -7.45
C ASP A 222 9.95 -19.24 -6.99
N ALA A 223 10.27 -19.56 -5.73
CA ALA A 223 11.66 -19.53 -5.29
C ALA A 223 12.38 -20.78 -5.83
N LYS A 224 12.92 -20.71 -7.05
CA LYS A 224 14.09 -21.55 -7.35
C LYS A 224 15.26 -21.05 -6.48
N PRO A 225 16.07 -21.97 -5.93
CA PRO A 225 17.17 -21.67 -5.01
C PRO A 225 18.22 -20.75 -5.61
#